data_AF-A0A1V6ET47-F1
#
_entry.id   AF-A0A1V6ET47-F1
#
_cell.length_a   1.000
_cell.length_b   1.000
_cell.length_c   1.000
_cell.angle_alpha   90.00
_cell.angle_beta   90.00
_cell.angle_gamma   90.00
#
_symmetry.space_group_name_H-M   'P 1'
#
loop_
_entity.id
_entity.type
_entity.pdbx_description
1 polymer ?
#
loop_
_entity_poly.entity_id
_entity_poly.type
_entity_poly.pdbx_seq_one_letter_code
_entity_poly.pdbx_strand_id
1 'polypeptide(L)'
;MTPRATLLELPIQNVEIPAGEAREVAWNVTAPAQLAFTRAEALLWEVEAKDSVSGARDALKAHQRLIPAVPLTVQQATLVQIDGPFSLPVAPPADGLATNGTIRGGLKLALQPKLAEGLPGVRDWFARYPFACLEQKTSKSIGLRDGKLWQGVLAQIPTYLDADGLASYFPPREGEGARGSDILTAYLLAATHEAASLNPAFALSDEVRAPMERGLTAFVEGRIQRNFWSPQKDLDVRKLAAIEALSRYGKAQGRLLGSLTLAPNQWPTSAVIDWINILKRVSDVPQREQRLAEATQILKSRLSWQGTKVTFSTEQSDHWWWLMTNGDVNTARLMLAVMDDPAWKDDMGRLANGFIARQQRGAWHTTTANLWGGLALEKFSAKFEATPVAGVTRATLAAATASVDWAKVERIKTTDASGAPNQTTAFGAPASPGTLRGNTMWLPWGKTPPETLSVTHQGTGKPWLTLQSLAAVELKAPFNAGYQITRSVTPVEQAVPGKLTRGDVLRVTLEVNASADMTWVVITDPVPGGATILGSGLGRDSQIATQGEKREGWAWPAFEERSFEAFRSYYEVLPKGVVKMQYTVRLNNVGDFALPPTRVEAMYAPEMFGEAPNARVKVEAAK
;
A
#
# COMPACT_ATOMS: atom_id res chain seq x y z
N MET A 1 30.35 -38.12 22.97
CA MET A 1 29.37 -37.06 22.60
C MET A 1 28.49 -37.57 21.48
N THR A 2 27.17 -37.60 21.69
CA THR A 2 26.17 -38.10 20.74
C THR A 2 25.24 -36.96 20.34
N PRO A 3 25.41 -36.37 19.14
CA PRO A 3 24.54 -35.32 18.63
C PRO A 3 23.37 -35.88 17.81
N ARG A 4 22.23 -35.18 17.84
CA ARG A 4 21.06 -35.40 16.99
C ARG A 4 20.48 -34.06 16.56
N ALA A 5 20.12 -33.95 15.28
CA ALA A 5 19.42 -32.79 14.78
C ALA A 5 18.44 -33.15 13.65
N THR A 6 17.37 -32.36 13.54
CA THR A 6 16.32 -32.58 12.53
C THR A 6 16.90 -32.58 11.10
N LEU A 7 16.68 -33.67 10.35
CA LEU A 7 17.18 -33.88 8.98
C LEU A 7 18.71 -33.79 8.81
N LEU A 8 19.48 -34.01 9.87
CA LEU A 8 20.94 -34.05 9.82
C LEU A 8 21.49 -35.36 10.40
N GLU A 9 22.44 -35.97 9.69
CA GLU A 9 23.23 -37.09 10.19
C GLU A 9 24.55 -36.57 10.76
N LEU A 10 24.80 -36.83 12.05
CA LEU A 10 25.93 -36.27 12.77
C LEU A 10 26.75 -37.40 13.43
N PRO A 11 28.07 -37.50 13.18
CA PRO A 11 28.89 -38.57 13.75
C PRO A 11 29.10 -38.39 15.25
N ILE A 12 29.14 -39.51 15.98
CA ILE A 12 29.54 -39.56 17.39
C ILE A 12 31.03 -39.20 17.49
N GLN A 13 31.38 -38.39 18.48
CA GLN A 13 32.78 -38.06 18.78
C GLN A 13 33.15 -38.50 20.19
N ASN A 14 34.28 -39.19 20.33
CA ASN A 14 34.90 -39.54 21.60
C ASN A 14 36.03 -38.54 21.87
N VAL A 15 36.03 -37.97 23.08
CA VAL A 15 36.97 -36.91 23.46
C VAL A 15 37.48 -37.19 24.85
N GLU A 16 38.80 -37.14 25.02
CA GLU A 16 39.45 -37.24 26.31
C GLU A 16 39.58 -35.85 26.94
N ILE A 17 39.06 -35.70 28.16
CA ILE A 17 39.03 -34.43 28.88
C ILE A 17 39.71 -34.67 30.24
N PRO A 18 40.95 -34.19 30.43
CA PRO A 18 41.63 -34.27 31.71
C PRO A 18 40.88 -33.52 32.83
N ALA A 19 41.14 -33.89 34.07
CA ALA A 19 40.54 -33.23 35.23
C ALA A 19 40.91 -31.74 35.26
N GLY A 20 39.90 -30.87 35.39
CA GLY A 20 40.07 -29.42 35.40
C GLY A 20 40.24 -28.77 34.01
N GLU A 21 40.21 -29.56 32.93
CA GLU A 21 40.27 -29.06 31.56
C GLU A 21 38.90 -29.04 30.87
N ALA A 22 38.80 -28.28 29.78
CA ALA A 22 37.67 -28.29 28.87
C ALA A 22 38.16 -28.55 27.44
N ARG A 23 37.29 -29.10 26.60
CA ARG A 23 37.54 -29.34 25.17
C ARG A 23 36.35 -28.82 24.34
N GLU A 24 36.65 -28.13 23.25
CA GLU A 24 35.64 -27.75 22.25
C GLU A 24 35.39 -28.93 21.31
N VAL A 25 34.11 -29.26 21.09
CA VAL A 25 33.69 -30.29 20.14
C VAL A 25 32.79 -29.63 19.11
N ALA A 26 33.09 -29.83 17.83
CA ALA A 26 32.38 -29.17 16.73
C ALA A 26 31.96 -30.16 15.65
N TRP A 27 30.85 -29.85 14.99
CA TRP A 27 30.35 -30.56 13.82
C TRP A 27 30.11 -29.55 12.69
N ASN A 28 30.63 -29.86 11.51
CA ASN A 28 30.35 -29.08 10.30
C ASN A 28 29.02 -29.54 9.73
N VAL A 29 28.08 -28.61 9.60
CA VAL A 29 26.72 -28.90 9.14
C VAL A 29 26.30 -27.95 8.04
N THR A 30 25.50 -28.45 7.10
CA THR A 30 24.83 -27.63 6.08
C THR A 30 23.36 -27.58 6.43
N ALA A 31 22.81 -26.37 6.58
CA ALA A 31 21.39 -26.20 6.90
C ALA A 31 20.50 -26.87 5.83
N PRO A 32 19.58 -27.79 6.20
CA PRO A 32 18.72 -28.44 5.23
C PRO A 32 17.76 -27.43 4.60
N ALA A 33 17.87 -27.22 3.28
CA ALA A 33 17.02 -26.27 2.57
C ALA A 33 15.52 -26.55 2.75
N GLN A 34 15.14 -27.83 2.91
CA GLN A 34 13.76 -28.29 3.07
C GLN A 34 13.07 -27.72 4.33
N LEU A 35 13.83 -27.49 5.41
CA LEU A 35 13.25 -27.05 6.70
C LEU A 35 12.84 -25.59 6.70
N ALA A 36 13.49 -24.75 5.88
CA ALA A 36 13.12 -23.34 5.70
C ALA A 36 11.71 -23.16 5.07
N PHE A 37 11.05 -24.25 4.67
CA PHE A 37 9.73 -24.25 4.01
C PHE A 37 8.68 -25.08 4.77
N THR A 38 9.02 -25.60 5.94
CA THR A 38 8.09 -26.32 6.82
C THR A 38 7.66 -25.43 7.97
N ARG A 39 6.48 -25.67 8.54
CA ARG A 39 5.93 -24.91 9.70
C ARG A 39 6.87 -24.86 10.91
N ALA A 40 7.82 -25.78 11.00
CA ALA A 40 8.79 -25.83 12.10
C ALA A 40 9.87 -24.74 11.98
N GLU A 41 10.27 -24.33 10.76
CA GLU A 41 11.33 -23.34 10.46
C GLU A 41 12.58 -23.44 11.37
N ALA A 42 12.91 -24.64 11.87
CA ALA A 42 13.93 -24.78 12.89
C ALA A 42 14.60 -26.14 12.92
N LEU A 43 15.86 -26.12 13.32
CA LEU A 43 16.64 -27.28 13.73
C LEU A 43 16.45 -27.48 15.24
N LEU A 44 15.92 -28.65 15.60
CA LEU A 44 15.90 -29.11 16.98
C LEU A 44 17.19 -29.90 17.23
N TRP A 45 18.06 -29.36 18.08
CA TRP A 45 19.31 -29.97 18.49
C TRP A 45 19.12 -30.72 19.80
N GLU A 46 19.70 -31.91 19.88
CA GLU A 46 19.89 -32.68 21.11
C GLU A 46 21.33 -33.19 21.14
N VAL A 47 22.08 -32.83 22.17
CA VAL A 47 23.48 -33.27 22.33
C VAL A 47 23.62 -33.94 23.68
N GLU A 48 24.03 -35.22 23.68
CA GLU A 48 24.25 -36.02 24.88
C GLU A 48 25.76 -36.22 25.11
N ALA A 49 26.22 -35.90 26.32
CA ALA A 49 27.52 -36.29 26.84
C ALA A 49 27.34 -37.53 27.72
N LYS A 50 28.18 -38.55 27.52
CA LYS A 50 28.21 -39.74 28.36
C LYS A 50 29.66 -40.03 28.73
N ASP A 51 29.93 -40.10 30.03
CA ASP A 51 31.21 -40.59 30.54
C ASP A 51 31.29 -42.10 30.30
N SER A 52 32.37 -42.54 29.66
CA SER A 52 32.63 -43.95 29.37
C SER A 52 33.05 -44.74 30.61
N VAL A 53 33.56 -44.08 31.66
CA VAL A 53 34.06 -44.72 32.88
C VAL A 53 32.97 -44.80 33.95
N SER A 54 32.40 -43.66 34.38
CA SER A 54 31.37 -43.65 35.43
C SER A 54 29.96 -43.95 34.91
N GLY A 55 29.73 -43.80 33.60
CA GLY A 55 28.41 -43.91 32.99
C GLY A 55 27.50 -42.69 33.21
N ALA A 56 28.00 -41.63 33.86
CA ALA A 56 27.28 -40.36 34.03
C ALA A 56 26.89 -39.76 32.68
N ARG A 57 25.75 -39.06 32.64
CA ARG A 57 25.20 -38.46 31.42
C ARG A 57 24.70 -37.07 31.67
N ASP A 58 24.82 -36.24 30.65
CA ASP A 58 24.21 -34.92 30.56
C ASP A 58 23.70 -34.71 29.14
N ALA A 59 22.62 -33.95 28.98
CA ALA A 59 22.00 -33.71 27.68
C ALA A 59 21.46 -32.29 27.57
N LEU A 60 21.73 -31.66 26.43
CA LEU A 60 21.26 -30.32 26.09
C LEU A 60 20.34 -30.36 24.88
N LYS A 61 19.22 -29.63 24.97
CA LYS A 61 18.31 -29.39 23.85
C LYS A 61 18.33 -27.92 23.48
N ALA A 62 18.44 -27.63 22.20
CA ALA A 62 18.43 -26.27 21.67
C ALA A 62 17.56 -26.17 20.41
N HIS A 63 16.96 -25.00 20.22
CA HIS A 63 16.13 -24.70 19.05
C HIS A 63 16.82 -23.61 18.23
N GLN A 64 17.08 -23.86 16.96
CA GLN A 64 17.71 -22.92 16.06
C GLN A 64 16.81 -22.62 14.87
N ARG A 65 16.32 -21.39 14.76
CA ARG A 65 15.50 -20.95 13.62
C ARG A 65 16.32 -20.87 12.34
N LEU A 66 15.75 -21.30 11.22
CA LEU A 66 16.30 -21.20 9.87
C LEU A 66 15.48 -20.21 9.05
N ILE A 67 16.18 -19.30 8.36
CA ILE A 67 15.59 -18.27 7.50
C ILE A 67 16.11 -18.50 6.09
N PRO A 68 15.27 -18.44 5.04
CA PRO A 68 15.74 -18.58 3.67
C PRO A 68 16.66 -17.43 3.27
N ALA A 69 17.85 -17.74 2.76
CA ALA A 69 18.77 -16.74 2.23
C ALA A 69 18.20 -15.96 1.03
N VAL A 70 17.39 -16.63 0.21
CA VAL A 70 16.60 -16.00 -0.86
C VAL A 70 15.12 -16.27 -0.56
N PRO A 71 14.39 -15.27 -0.03
CA PRO A 71 12.97 -15.40 0.29
C PRO A 71 12.11 -15.42 -0.98
N LEU A 72 10.85 -15.82 -0.82
CA LEU A 72 9.86 -15.65 -1.88
C LEU A 72 9.38 -14.21 -1.90
N THR A 73 9.57 -13.53 -3.04
CA THR A 73 9.12 -12.17 -3.23
C THR A 73 8.09 -12.10 -4.35
N VAL A 74 7.19 -11.12 -4.25
CA VAL A 74 6.17 -10.88 -5.28
C VAL A 74 6.85 -10.33 -6.53
N GLN A 75 6.71 -11.05 -7.64
CA GLN A 75 7.27 -10.69 -8.95
C GLN A 75 6.27 -9.89 -9.79
N GLN A 76 4.98 -10.23 -9.67
CA GLN A 76 3.89 -9.56 -10.35
C GLN A 76 2.63 -9.68 -9.50
N ALA A 77 1.76 -8.66 -9.56
CA ALA A 77 0.43 -8.72 -8.97
C ALA A 77 -0.61 -8.17 -9.93
N THR A 78 -1.78 -8.80 -9.97
CA THR A 78 -2.92 -8.42 -10.81
C THR A 78 -4.20 -8.49 -9.99
N LEU A 79 -5.11 -7.54 -10.20
CA LEU A 79 -6.46 -7.58 -9.65
C LEU A 79 -7.45 -7.74 -10.79
N VAL A 80 -8.34 -8.72 -10.69
CA VAL A 80 -9.37 -9.00 -11.71
C VAL A 80 -10.68 -9.37 -11.03
N GLN A 81 -11.80 -9.04 -11.66
CA GLN A 81 -13.10 -9.53 -11.25
C GLN A 81 -13.42 -10.83 -11.99
N ILE A 82 -13.81 -11.88 -11.26
CA ILE A 82 -14.15 -13.18 -11.86
C ILE A 82 -15.60 -13.13 -12.36
N ASP A 83 -15.74 -12.71 -13.62
CA ASP A 83 -17.00 -12.62 -14.37
C ASP A 83 -17.07 -13.70 -15.46
N GLY A 84 -17.01 -14.97 -15.03
CA GLY A 84 -16.88 -16.13 -15.90
C GLY A 84 -15.51 -16.83 -15.76
N PRO A 85 -15.20 -17.80 -16.64
CA PRO A 85 -13.90 -18.47 -16.64
C PRO A 85 -12.78 -17.47 -16.90
N PHE A 86 -11.83 -17.39 -15.98
CA PHE A 86 -10.64 -16.55 -16.10
C PHE A 86 -9.43 -17.43 -16.42
N SER A 87 -8.67 -17.06 -17.44
CA SER A 87 -7.47 -17.77 -17.87
C SER A 87 -6.33 -16.80 -18.04
N LEU A 88 -5.16 -17.11 -17.46
CA LEU A 88 -3.96 -16.28 -17.55
C LEU A 88 -2.73 -17.15 -17.78
N PRO A 89 -1.97 -16.95 -18.88
CA PRO A 89 -0.66 -17.57 -19.01
C PRO A 89 0.28 -16.97 -17.98
N VAL A 90 0.96 -17.84 -17.23
CA VAL A 90 1.89 -17.49 -16.17
C VAL A 90 3.19 -18.25 -16.35
N ALA A 91 4.29 -17.62 -15.99
CA ALA A 91 5.59 -18.26 -15.93
C ALA A 91 6.35 -17.73 -14.71
N PRO A 92 7.11 -18.59 -14.00
CA PRO A 92 8.10 -18.09 -13.06
C PRO A 92 9.20 -17.32 -13.80
N PRO A 93 9.91 -16.40 -13.14
CA PRO A 93 11.12 -15.77 -13.69
C PRO A 93 12.15 -16.83 -14.10
N ALA A 94 12.83 -16.61 -15.23
CA ALA A 94 13.81 -17.54 -15.78
C ALA A 94 15.02 -17.77 -14.86
N ASP A 95 15.35 -16.82 -14.00
CA ASP A 95 16.42 -16.87 -13.01
C ASP A 95 15.95 -17.24 -11.59
N GLY A 96 14.71 -17.72 -11.45
CA GLY A 96 14.21 -18.25 -10.19
C GLY A 96 15.01 -19.47 -9.72
N LEU A 97 15.26 -19.54 -8.40
CA LEU A 97 15.94 -20.68 -7.80
C LEU A 97 15.06 -21.93 -7.87
N ALA A 98 15.60 -23.00 -8.46
CA ALA A 98 14.92 -24.28 -8.53
C ALA A 98 15.34 -25.22 -7.38
N THR A 99 14.38 -25.98 -6.86
CA THR A 99 14.63 -27.13 -6.00
C THR A 99 14.03 -28.37 -6.67
N ASN A 100 14.83 -29.41 -6.90
CA ASN A 100 14.41 -30.65 -7.57
C ASN A 100 13.72 -30.43 -8.94
N GLY A 101 14.21 -29.45 -9.70
CA GLY A 101 13.70 -29.14 -11.05
C GLY A 101 12.42 -28.29 -11.08
N THR A 102 11.95 -27.76 -9.94
CA THR A 102 10.80 -26.84 -9.88
C THR A 102 11.25 -25.51 -9.29
N ILE A 103 10.89 -24.40 -9.94
CA ILE A 103 11.18 -23.05 -9.41
C ILE A 103 10.46 -22.88 -8.08
N ARG A 104 11.20 -22.39 -7.07
CA ARG A 104 10.66 -22.10 -5.75
C ARG A 104 9.66 -20.96 -5.85
N GLY A 105 8.41 -21.23 -5.48
CA GLY A 105 7.33 -20.24 -5.42
C GLY A 105 6.03 -20.77 -5.99
N GLY A 106 5.18 -19.85 -6.43
CA GLY A 106 3.89 -20.17 -7.01
C GLY A 106 2.99 -18.95 -7.13
N LEU A 107 1.71 -19.20 -7.30
CA LEU A 107 0.67 -18.19 -7.32
C LEU A 107 -0.03 -18.15 -5.96
N LYS A 108 -0.07 -16.96 -5.36
CA LYS A 108 -0.96 -16.65 -4.23
C LYS A 108 -2.19 -15.93 -4.76
N LEU A 109 -3.36 -16.45 -4.44
CA LEU A 109 -4.65 -15.90 -4.83
C LEU A 109 -5.38 -15.47 -3.57
N ALA A 110 -5.89 -14.23 -3.53
CA ALA A 110 -6.73 -13.71 -2.47
C ALA A 110 -8.05 -13.22 -3.06
N LEU A 111 -9.17 -13.71 -2.51
CA LEU A 111 -10.51 -13.41 -2.98
C LEU A 111 -11.22 -12.45 -2.04
N GLN A 112 -12.01 -11.53 -2.60
CA GLN A 112 -12.86 -10.61 -1.84
C GLN A 112 -14.25 -10.55 -2.49
N PRO A 113 -15.34 -10.48 -1.69
CA PRO A 113 -16.68 -10.37 -2.24
C PRO A 113 -16.94 -8.97 -2.79
N LYS A 114 -16.32 -7.94 -2.21
CA LYS A 114 -16.42 -6.52 -2.57
C LYS A 114 -15.11 -5.81 -2.29
N LEU A 115 -14.72 -4.85 -3.12
CA LEU A 115 -13.61 -3.92 -2.84
C LEU A 115 -14.04 -2.81 -1.88
N ALA A 116 -15.27 -2.33 -2.02
CA ALA A 116 -15.79 -1.12 -1.37
C ALA A 116 -16.58 -1.41 -0.07
N GLU A 117 -16.08 -2.31 0.79
CA GLU A 117 -16.93 -2.87 1.85
C GLU A 117 -17.17 -1.89 3.02
N GLY A 118 -18.34 -1.23 3.02
CA GLY A 118 -18.95 -0.53 4.17
C GLY A 118 -18.24 0.72 4.70
N LEU A 119 -17.00 1.01 4.25
CA LEU A 119 -16.14 2.13 4.63
C LEU A 119 -16.30 2.59 6.10
N PRO A 120 -16.21 1.68 7.10
CA PRO A 120 -16.50 2.02 8.49
C PRO A 120 -15.57 3.13 9.02
N GLY A 121 -14.32 3.17 8.55
CA GLY A 121 -13.36 4.23 8.88
C GLY A 121 -13.81 5.62 8.41
N VAL A 122 -14.38 5.73 7.21
CA VAL A 122 -14.92 6.99 6.67
C VAL A 122 -16.14 7.44 7.46
N ARG A 123 -17.03 6.50 7.81
CA ARG A 123 -18.21 6.80 8.63
C ARG A 123 -17.82 7.32 10.01
N ASP A 124 -16.89 6.63 10.67
CA ASP A 124 -16.41 7.03 12.00
C ASP A 124 -15.64 8.36 11.95
N TRP A 125 -14.91 8.62 10.85
CA TRP A 125 -14.26 9.91 10.59
C TRP A 125 -15.28 11.05 10.50
N PHE A 126 -16.35 10.89 9.71
CA PHE A 126 -17.41 11.90 9.62
C PHE A 126 -18.12 12.13 10.95
N ALA A 127 -18.40 11.06 11.71
CA ALA A 127 -19.03 11.15 13.01
C ALA A 127 -18.21 12.05 13.98
N ARG A 128 -16.88 11.91 13.95
CA ARG A 128 -15.94 12.67 14.78
C ARG A 128 -15.54 14.03 14.21
N TYR A 129 -15.90 14.35 12.97
CA TYR A 129 -15.49 15.61 12.32
C TYR A 129 -16.12 16.82 13.05
N PRO A 130 -15.30 17.75 13.59
CA PRO A 130 -15.79 18.76 14.55
C PRO A 130 -16.25 20.07 13.92
N PHE A 131 -15.87 20.35 12.67
CA PHE A 131 -16.11 21.64 12.03
C PHE A 131 -17.46 21.67 11.26
N ALA A 132 -18.01 22.87 11.07
CA ALA A 132 -19.41 23.06 10.68
C ALA A 132 -19.67 24.15 9.63
N CYS A 133 -18.71 24.42 8.73
CA CYS A 133 -19.01 25.26 7.55
C CYS A 133 -20.01 24.54 6.62
N LEU A 134 -20.63 25.27 5.68
CA LEU A 134 -21.69 24.70 4.84
C LEU A 134 -21.23 23.50 4.00
N GLU A 135 -20.02 23.55 3.46
CA GLU A 135 -19.37 22.41 2.77
C GLU A 135 -19.34 21.19 3.70
N GLN A 136 -18.81 21.38 4.93
CA GLN A 136 -18.57 20.31 5.89
C GLN A 136 -19.89 19.72 6.38
N LYS A 137 -20.90 20.55 6.65
CA LYS A 137 -22.25 20.12 7.03
C LYS A 137 -22.87 19.24 5.94
N THR A 138 -22.77 19.67 4.69
CA THR A 138 -23.27 18.92 3.51
C THR A 138 -22.51 17.60 3.32
N SER A 139 -21.18 17.66 3.33
CA SER A 139 -20.30 16.49 3.26
C SER A 139 -20.61 15.47 4.35
N LYS A 140 -20.77 15.92 5.60
CA LYS A 140 -21.04 15.08 6.76
C LYS A 140 -22.42 14.44 6.69
N SER A 141 -23.48 15.20 6.36
CA SER A 141 -24.83 14.66 6.28
C SER A 141 -24.97 13.60 5.19
N ILE A 142 -24.46 13.90 4.00
CA ILE A 142 -24.50 12.94 2.89
C ILE A 142 -23.55 11.77 3.17
N GLY A 143 -22.33 12.05 3.64
CA GLY A 143 -21.31 11.05 3.95
C GLY A 143 -21.75 10.01 5.00
N LEU A 144 -22.50 10.43 6.02
CA LEU A 144 -23.11 9.54 7.01
C LEU A 144 -24.39 8.83 6.52
N ARG A 145 -24.86 9.19 5.31
CA ARG A 145 -26.18 8.79 4.78
C ARG A 145 -27.32 9.16 5.74
N ASP A 146 -27.18 10.29 6.44
CA ASP A 146 -28.16 10.76 7.42
C ASP A 146 -29.13 11.78 6.77
N GLY A 147 -30.28 11.27 6.34
CA GLY A 147 -31.33 12.08 5.73
C GLY A 147 -31.91 13.14 6.67
N LYS A 148 -31.97 12.90 7.98
CA LYS A 148 -32.49 13.89 8.94
C LYS A 148 -31.52 15.05 9.10
N LEU A 149 -30.23 14.73 9.25
CA LEU A 149 -29.18 15.74 9.31
C LEU A 149 -29.16 16.58 8.02
N TRP A 150 -29.33 15.93 6.86
CA TRP A 150 -29.41 16.62 5.57
C TRP A 150 -30.59 17.59 5.48
N GLN A 151 -31.80 17.20 5.90
CA GLN A 151 -32.96 18.10 5.89
C GLN A 151 -32.73 19.35 6.76
N GLY A 152 -32.02 19.21 7.88
CA GLY A 152 -31.60 20.35 8.71
C GLY A 152 -30.62 21.28 7.99
N VAL A 153 -29.70 20.74 7.18
CA VAL A 153 -28.79 21.55 6.34
C VAL A 153 -29.57 22.24 5.23
N LEU A 154 -30.46 21.53 4.53
CA LEU A 154 -31.27 22.06 3.44
C LEU A 154 -32.10 23.27 3.88
N ALA A 155 -32.73 23.21 5.05
CA ALA A 155 -33.47 24.33 5.63
C ALA A 155 -32.58 25.55 5.97
N GLN A 156 -31.28 25.35 6.20
CA GLN A 156 -30.33 26.43 6.49
C GLN A 156 -29.76 27.07 5.23
N ILE A 157 -29.63 26.36 4.10
CA ILE A 157 -28.95 26.86 2.89
C ILE A 157 -29.41 28.26 2.47
N PRO A 158 -30.72 28.62 2.47
CA PRO A 158 -31.16 29.98 2.12
C PRO A 158 -30.45 31.08 2.92
N THR A 159 -30.12 30.82 4.19
CA THR A 159 -29.41 31.77 5.07
C THR A 159 -27.91 31.89 4.78
N TYR A 160 -27.37 31.07 3.87
CA TYR A 160 -25.97 31.10 3.44
C TYR A 160 -25.81 31.68 2.03
N LEU A 161 -26.90 31.93 1.31
CA LEU A 161 -26.83 32.52 -0.03
C LEU A 161 -26.66 34.05 0.06
N ASP A 162 -25.80 34.60 -0.78
CA ASP A 162 -25.71 36.04 -0.97
C ASP A 162 -26.84 36.56 -1.89
N ALA A 163 -26.88 37.88 -2.08
CA ALA A 163 -27.90 38.53 -2.93
C ALA A 163 -27.88 38.08 -4.40
N ASP A 164 -26.76 37.52 -4.87
CA ASP A 164 -26.62 36.98 -6.23
C ASP A 164 -26.98 35.48 -6.32
N GLY A 165 -27.31 34.85 -5.19
CA GLY A 165 -27.64 33.43 -5.09
C GLY A 165 -26.43 32.49 -4.95
N LEU A 166 -25.23 33.03 -4.72
CA LEU A 166 -24.03 32.22 -4.48
C LEU A 166 -23.86 31.90 -3.00
N ALA A 167 -23.52 30.65 -2.69
CA ALA A 167 -23.37 30.14 -1.33
C ALA A 167 -22.08 30.63 -0.65
N SER A 168 -22.19 31.00 0.62
CA SER A 168 -21.07 31.34 1.49
C SER A 168 -20.74 30.16 2.43
N TYR A 169 -19.47 30.02 2.84
CA TYR A 169 -19.07 28.94 3.76
C TYR A 169 -19.70 29.08 5.16
N PHE A 170 -19.96 30.32 5.55
CA PHE A 170 -20.64 30.72 6.77
C PHE A 170 -21.76 31.71 6.41
N PRO A 171 -22.81 31.86 7.24
CA PRO A 171 -23.88 32.82 6.97
C PRO A 171 -23.30 34.23 6.79
N PRO A 172 -23.61 34.94 5.69
CA PRO A 172 -23.18 36.32 5.50
C PRO A 172 -23.76 37.22 6.58
N ARG A 173 -23.00 38.23 7.02
CA ARG A 173 -23.51 39.21 7.99
C ARG A 173 -24.32 40.29 7.28
N GLU A 174 -25.26 40.87 8.00
CA GLU A 174 -26.02 42.02 7.51
C GLU A 174 -25.07 43.18 7.20
N GLY A 175 -25.15 43.73 5.98
CA GLY A 175 -24.25 44.77 5.48
C GLY A 175 -22.95 44.29 4.83
N GLU A 176 -22.65 42.99 4.83
CA GLU A 176 -21.57 42.45 3.99
C GLU A 176 -22.00 42.41 2.51
N GLY A 177 -21.13 42.86 1.60
CA GLY A 177 -21.39 42.79 0.16
C GLY A 177 -21.48 41.35 -0.36
N ALA A 178 -22.04 41.17 -1.56
CA ALA A 178 -22.20 39.86 -2.20
C ALA A 178 -20.83 39.19 -2.45
N ARG A 179 -20.49 38.21 -1.59
CA ARG A 179 -19.19 37.51 -1.56
C ARG A 179 -19.33 35.99 -1.58
N GLY A 180 -20.49 35.46 -1.96
CA GLY A 180 -20.73 34.03 -2.12
C GLY A 180 -19.71 33.40 -3.08
N SER A 181 -19.30 32.17 -2.76
CA SER A 181 -18.27 31.43 -3.46
C SER A 181 -18.85 30.65 -4.63
N ASP A 182 -18.32 30.91 -5.84
CA ASP A 182 -18.65 30.16 -7.04
C ASP A 182 -18.28 28.66 -6.91
N ILE A 183 -17.10 28.35 -6.35
CA ILE A 183 -16.65 26.97 -6.11
C ILE A 183 -17.51 26.23 -5.08
N LEU A 184 -17.86 26.86 -3.96
CA LEU A 184 -18.75 26.22 -2.98
C LEU A 184 -20.11 25.92 -3.60
N THR A 185 -20.67 26.89 -4.34
CA THR A 185 -21.97 26.74 -5.00
C THR A 185 -21.94 25.61 -6.03
N ALA A 186 -20.90 25.55 -6.87
CA ALA A 186 -20.70 24.48 -7.84
C ALA A 186 -20.57 23.11 -7.15
N TYR A 187 -19.83 23.03 -6.05
CA TYR A 187 -19.68 21.82 -5.25
C TYR A 187 -21.01 21.34 -4.66
N LEU A 188 -21.82 22.22 -4.05
CA LEU A 188 -23.11 21.84 -3.47
C LEU A 188 -24.04 21.25 -4.52
N LEU A 189 -24.14 21.89 -5.69
CA LEU A 189 -24.90 21.40 -6.84
C LEU A 189 -24.37 20.04 -7.33
N ALA A 190 -23.05 19.91 -7.54
CA ALA A 190 -22.47 18.69 -8.07
C ALA A 190 -22.59 17.50 -7.11
N ALA A 191 -22.29 17.71 -5.83
CA ALA A 191 -22.28 16.65 -4.82
C ALA A 191 -23.68 16.16 -4.47
N THR A 192 -24.65 17.06 -4.34
CA THR A 192 -26.05 16.69 -4.06
C THR A 192 -26.71 16.03 -5.27
N HIS A 193 -26.40 16.46 -6.51
CA HIS A 193 -26.82 15.74 -7.70
C HIS A 193 -26.28 14.31 -7.72
N GLU A 194 -25.00 14.13 -7.41
CA GLU A 194 -24.38 12.81 -7.37
C GLU A 194 -25.04 11.93 -6.30
N ALA A 195 -25.24 12.47 -5.09
CA ALA A 195 -25.90 11.76 -4.00
C ALA A 195 -27.37 11.41 -4.31
N ALA A 196 -28.11 12.33 -4.95
CA ALA A 196 -29.51 12.13 -5.33
C ALA A 196 -29.70 10.96 -6.31
N SER A 197 -28.69 10.68 -7.13
CA SER A 197 -28.73 9.53 -8.04
C SER A 197 -28.60 8.17 -7.33
N LEU A 198 -28.10 8.14 -6.10
CA LEU A 198 -28.08 6.96 -5.22
C LEU A 198 -29.31 6.92 -4.32
N ASN A 199 -29.66 8.06 -3.71
CA ASN A 199 -30.84 8.20 -2.87
C ASN A 199 -31.48 9.59 -3.10
N PRO A 200 -32.69 9.66 -3.69
CA PRO A 200 -33.37 10.91 -3.98
C PRO A 200 -33.58 11.84 -2.79
N ALA A 201 -33.54 11.33 -1.55
CA ALA A 201 -33.67 12.14 -0.33
C ALA A 201 -32.55 13.18 -0.16
N PHE A 202 -31.41 13.02 -0.85
CA PHE A 202 -30.29 13.98 -0.82
C PHE A 202 -30.38 15.06 -1.91
N ALA A 203 -31.45 15.09 -2.72
CA ALA A 203 -31.64 16.14 -3.71
C ALA A 203 -31.87 17.52 -3.06
N LEU A 204 -31.38 18.56 -3.73
CA LEU A 204 -31.75 19.95 -3.43
C LEU A 204 -33.18 20.21 -3.90
N SER A 205 -33.97 20.93 -3.11
CA SER A 205 -35.27 21.44 -3.56
C SER A 205 -35.07 22.51 -4.65
N ASP A 206 -36.06 22.68 -5.52
CA ASP A 206 -36.00 23.68 -6.59
C ASP A 206 -35.84 25.10 -6.04
N GLU A 207 -36.45 25.40 -4.90
CA GLU A 207 -36.36 26.69 -4.20
C GLU A 207 -34.91 27.03 -3.80
N VAL A 208 -34.16 26.05 -3.31
CA VAL A 208 -32.75 26.22 -2.93
C VAL A 208 -31.84 26.16 -4.15
N ARG A 209 -32.16 25.30 -5.13
CA ARG A 209 -31.34 25.06 -6.31
C ARG A 209 -31.35 26.23 -7.30
N ALA A 210 -32.52 26.80 -7.59
CA ALA A 210 -32.68 27.77 -8.66
C ALA A 210 -31.88 29.08 -8.47
N PRO A 211 -31.76 29.66 -7.25
CA PRO A 211 -30.87 30.80 -7.00
C PRO A 211 -29.40 30.48 -7.29
N MET A 212 -28.91 29.31 -6.86
CA MET A 212 -27.54 28.87 -7.10
C MET A 212 -27.23 28.68 -8.59
N GLU A 213 -28.15 28.09 -9.34
CA GLU A 213 -28.04 27.97 -10.80
C GLU A 213 -27.93 29.36 -11.47
N ARG A 214 -28.80 30.30 -11.09
CA ARG A 214 -28.77 31.67 -11.63
C ARG A 214 -27.47 32.40 -11.32
N GLY A 215 -26.99 32.31 -10.06
CA GLY A 215 -25.74 32.92 -9.64
C GLY A 215 -24.54 32.37 -10.41
N LEU A 216 -24.45 31.05 -10.59
CA LEU A 216 -23.39 30.43 -11.38
C LEU A 216 -23.47 30.81 -12.86
N THR A 217 -24.66 30.85 -13.47
CA THR A 217 -24.83 31.31 -14.85
C THR A 217 -24.33 32.74 -15.01
N ALA A 218 -24.71 33.65 -14.11
CA ALA A 218 -24.29 35.04 -14.15
C ALA A 218 -22.77 35.20 -13.92
N PHE A 219 -22.16 34.36 -13.07
CA PHE A 219 -20.69 34.32 -12.90
C PHE A 219 -19.97 33.86 -14.18
N VAL A 220 -20.44 32.77 -14.81
CA VAL A 220 -19.84 32.25 -16.05
C VAL A 220 -19.92 33.27 -17.19
N GLU A 221 -21.06 33.95 -17.31
CA GLU A 221 -21.29 35.02 -18.29
C GLU A 221 -20.54 36.32 -17.98
N GLY A 222 -19.88 36.42 -16.82
CA GLY A 222 -19.14 37.61 -16.41
C GLY A 222 -20.03 38.76 -15.92
N ARG A 223 -21.34 38.54 -15.76
CA ARG A 223 -22.27 39.50 -15.13
C ARG A 223 -21.97 39.68 -13.65
N ILE A 224 -21.44 38.64 -13.01
CA ILE A 224 -20.95 38.65 -11.64
C ILE A 224 -19.43 38.42 -11.67
N GLN A 225 -18.69 39.24 -10.91
CA GLN A 225 -17.26 39.03 -10.68
C GLN A 225 -17.02 38.61 -9.24
N ARG A 226 -16.16 37.61 -9.05
CA ARG A 226 -15.70 37.12 -7.75
C ARG A 226 -14.17 37.07 -7.73
N ASN A 227 -13.59 37.94 -6.91
CA ASN A 227 -12.14 38.01 -6.71
C ASN A 227 -11.79 37.44 -5.34
N PHE A 228 -11.37 36.18 -5.32
CA PHE A 228 -10.86 35.51 -4.13
C PHE A 228 -9.34 35.44 -4.20
N TRP A 229 -8.69 35.34 -3.03
CA TRP A 229 -7.25 35.08 -2.99
C TRP A 229 -6.93 33.74 -3.64
N SER A 230 -5.89 33.72 -4.47
CA SER A 230 -5.40 32.52 -5.13
C SER A 230 -3.90 32.66 -5.40
N PRO A 231 -3.10 31.58 -5.23
CA PRO A 231 -1.67 31.63 -5.53
C PRO A 231 -1.37 31.66 -7.04
N GLN A 232 -2.37 31.43 -7.90
CA GLN A 232 -2.22 31.42 -9.37
C GLN A 232 -3.52 31.79 -10.09
N LYS A 233 -3.49 31.93 -11.41
CA LYS A 233 -4.69 32.25 -12.20
C LYS A 233 -5.63 31.03 -12.23
N ASP A 234 -6.80 31.17 -11.64
CA ASP A 234 -7.77 30.07 -11.49
C ASP A 234 -9.17 30.35 -12.08
N LEU A 235 -9.40 31.54 -12.65
CA LEU A 235 -10.73 31.95 -13.13
C LEU A 235 -11.33 30.96 -14.14
N ASP A 236 -10.54 30.49 -15.09
CA ASP A 236 -11.00 29.54 -16.11
C ASP A 236 -11.40 28.20 -15.47
N VAL A 237 -10.64 27.75 -14.46
CA VAL A 237 -10.95 26.52 -13.70
C VAL A 237 -12.22 26.69 -12.87
N ARG A 238 -12.40 27.85 -12.23
CA ARG A 238 -13.62 28.19 -11.47
C ARG A 238 -14.86 28.21 -12.36
N LYS A 239 -14.77 28.87 -13.51
CA LYS A 239 -15.84 28.88 -14.51
C LYS A 239 -16.13 27.49 -15.06
N LEU A 240 -15.11 26.67 -15.30
CA LEU A 240 -15.28 25.30 -15.78
C LEU A 240 -16.02 24.43 -14.75
N ALA A 241 -15.66 24.53 -13.46
CA ALA A 241 -16.38 23.85 -12.38
C ALA A 241 -17.85 24.30 -12.29
N ALA A 242 -18.12 25.60 -12.46
CA ALA A 242 -19.48 26.13 -12.50
C ALA A 242 -20.29 25.59 -13.69
N ILE A 243 -19.69 25.52 -14.89
CA ILE A 243 -20.33 24.95 -16.08
C ILE A 243 -20.60 23.45 -15.89
N GLU A 244 -19.68 22.70 -15.27
CA GLU A 244 -19.88 21.28 -14.95
C GLU A 244 -21.08 21.09 -14.03
N ALA A 245 -21.17 21.88 -12.96
CA ALA A 245 -22.29 21.84 -12.04
C ALA A 245 -23.62 22.18 -12.74
N LEU A 246 -23.65 23.22 -13.58
CA LEU A 246 -24.83 23.59 -14.39
C LEU A 246 -25.21 22.50 -15.40
N SER A 247 -24.23 21.79 -15.96
CA SER A 247 -24.46 20.72 -16.95
C SER A 247 -25.26 19.56 -16.36
N ARG A 248 -25.09 19.27 -15.06
CA ARG A 248 -25.82 18.21 -14.35
C ARG A 248 -27.34 18.45 -14.31
N TYR A 249 -27.75 19.72 -14.32
CA TYR A 249 -29.15 20.14 -14.27
C TYR A 249 -29.69 20.63 -15.61
N GLY A 250 -28.97 20.37 -16.72
CA GLY A 250 -29.39 20.80 -18.06
C GLY A 250 -29.37 22.31 -18.27
N LYS A 251 -28.58 23.06 -17.48
CA LYS A 251 -28.46 24.53 -17.55
C LYS A 251 -27.21 25.00 -18.28
N ALA A 252 -26.36 24.10 -18.75
CA ALA A 252 -25.18 24.43 -19.55
C ALA A 252 -25.44 24.28 -21.05
N GLN A 253 -24.88 25.20 -21.84
CA GLN A 253 -24.91 25.19 -23.32
C GLN A 253 -23.50 25.53 -23.84
N GLY A 254 -23.20 25.12 -25.06
CA GLY A 254 -21.88 25.32 -25.69
C GLY A 254 -21.41 26.78 -25.68
N ARG A 255 -22.34 27.75 -25.79
CA ARG A 255 -22.03 29.19 -25.73
C ARG A 255 -21.39 29.64 -24.41
N LEU A 256 -21.66 28.97 -23.28
CA LEU A 256 -21.07 29.33 -21.99
C LEU A 256 -19.56 29.10 -21.95
N LEU A 257 -19.04 28.21 -22.81
CA LEU A 257 -17.61 27.95 -22.96
C LEU A 257 -16.89 29.05 -23.75
N GLY A 258 -17.61 29.95 -24.43
CA GLY A 258 -17.02 30.99 -25.26
C GLY A 258 -16.19 32.02 -24.49
N SER A 259 -16.32 32.08 -23.16
CA SER A 259 -15.54 32.97 -22.30
C SER A 259 -14.28 32.32 -21.71
N LEU A 260 -13.96 31.08 -22.10
CA LEU A 260 -12.83 30.30 -21.60
C LEU A 260 -11.72 30.16 -22.63
N THR A 261 -10.47 30.19 -22.18
CA THR A 261 -9.33 29.76 -23.00
C THR A 261 -9.23 28.23 -22.92
N LEU A 262 -9.61 27.54 -23.99
CA LEU A 262 -9.57 26.07 -24.04
C LEU A 262 -8.12 25.59 -24.22
N ALA A 263 -7.45 25.26 -23.12
CA ALA A 263 -6.10 24.71 -23.12
C ALA A 263 -5.98 23.51 -22.14
N PRO A 264 -6.61 22.36 -22.44
CA PRO A 264 -6.69 21.22 -21.50
C PRO A 264 -5.34 20.69 -21.01
N ASN A 265 -4.29 20.77 -21.83
CA ASN A 265 -2.94 20.37 -21.44
C ASN A 265 -2.36 21.20 -20.28
N GLN A 266 -2.77 22.47 -20.15
CA GLN A 266 -2.31 23.39 -19.11
C GLN A 266 -3.19 23.37 -17.86
N TRP A 267 -4.34 22.72 -17.92
CA TRP A 267 -5.30 22.65 -16.83
C TRP A 267 -4.91 21.62 -15.77
N PRO A 268 -5.23 21.84 -14.48
CA PRO A 268 -5.09 20.81 -13.46
C PRO A 268 -6.02 19.63 -13.76
N THR A 269 -5.72 18.46 -13.18
CA THR A 269 -6.50 17.23 -13.44
C THR A 269 -7.98 17.37 -13.09
N SER A 270 -8.33 18.12 -12.05
CA SER A 270 -9.71 18.44 -11.67
C SER A 270 -10.49 19.09 -12.81
N ALA A 271 -9.88 20.08 -13.48
CA ALA A 271 -10.48 20.78 -14.60
C ALA A 271 -10.62 19.88 -15.85
N VAL A 272 -9.66 19.00 -16.12
CA VAL A 272 -9.79 18.04 -17.24
C VAL A 272 -10.94 17.05 -16.97
N ILE A 273 -11.13 16.60 -15.73
CA ILE A 273 -12.29 15.78 -15.35
C ILE A 273 -13.60 16.54 -15.56
N ASP A 274 -13.65 17.81 -15.15
CA ASP A 274 -14.82 18.67 -15.36
C ASP A 274 -15.13 18.87 -16.85
N TRP A 275 -14.08 19.04 -17.64
CA TRP A 275 -14.19 19.15 -19.08
C TRP A 275 -14.78 17.90 -19.73
N ILE A 276 -14.33 16.72 -19.34
CA ILE A 276 -14.90 15.45 -19.83
C ILE A 276 -16.38 15.36 -19.46
N ASN A 277 -16.75 15.70 -18.22
CA ASN A 277 -18.13 15.66 -17.77
C ASN A 277 -19.03 16.64 -18.55
N ILE A 278 -18.56 17.86 -18.81
CA ILE A 278 -19.25 18.84 -19.65
C ILE A 278 -19.43 18.27 -21.06
N LEU A 279 -18.36 17.78 -21.68
CA LEU A 279 -18.43 17.17 -23.01
C LEU A 279 -19.37 15.98 -23.04
N LYS A 280 -19.50 15.18 -21.97
CA LYS A 280 -20.48 14.08 -21.92
C LYS A 280 -21.93 14.57 -21.87
N ARG A 281 -22.22 15.71 -21.24
CA ARG A 281 -23.60 16.20 -21.01
C ARG A 281 -24.07 17.29 -21.98
N VAL A 282 -23.17 18.10 -22.53
CA VAL A 282 -23.50 19.27 -23.36
C VAL A 282 -23.27 18.92 -24.83
N SER A 283 -24.35 18.71 -25.59
CA SER A 283 -24.30 18.18 -26.95
C SER A 283 -23.92 19.20 -28.02
N ASP A 284 -24.14 20.50 -27.78
CA ASP A 284 -23.90 21.60 -28.72
C ASP A 284 -22.47 22.17 -28.64
N VAL A 285 -21.54 21.52 -27.91
CA VAL A 285 -20.13 21.92 -27.87
C VAL A 285 -19.47 21.66 -29.25
N PRO A 286 -18.80 22.66 -29.86
CA PRO A 286 -18.09 22.44 -31.13
C PRO A 286 -17.00 21.38 -30.98
N GLN A 287 -16.81 20.53 -32.01
CA GLN A 287 -15.77 19.48 -32.03
C GLN A 287 -15.80 18.56 -30.79
N ARG A 288 -17.00 18.33 -30.23
CA ARG A 288 -17.21 17.60 -28.96
C ARG A 288 -16.47 16.26 -28.88
N GLU A 289 -16.60 15.41 -29.90
CA GLU A 289 -16.00 14.08 -29.91
C GLU A 289 -14.46 14.14 -29.93
N GLN A 290 -13.89 15.01 -30.78
CA GLN A 290 -12.45 15.24 -30.85
C GLN A 290 -11.90 15.73 -29.50
N ARG A 291 -12.58 16.71 -28.88
CA ARG A 291 -12.18 17.27 -27.58
C ARG A 291 -12.32 16.26 -26.44
N LEU A 292 -13.31 15.37 -26.51
CA LEU A 292 -13.48 14.30 -25.54
C LEU A 292 -12.36 13.26 -25.64
N ALA A 293 -11.98 12.89 -26.87
CA ALA A 293 -10.84 12.00 -27.11
C ALA A 293 -9.53 12.63 -26.61
N GLU A 294 -9.28 13.91 -26.90
CA GLU A 294 -8.12 14.66 -26.41
C GLU A 294 -8.07 14.69 -24.87
N ALA A 295 -9.16 15.09 -24.22
CA ALA A 295 -9.24 15.16 -22.76
C ALA A 295 -9.06 13.79 -22.09
N THR A 296 -9.61 12.73 -22.70
CA THR A 296 -9.43 11.35 -22.22
C THR A 296 -7.97 10.91 -22.34
N GLN A 297 -7.30 11.25 -23.44
CA GLN A 297 -5.88 10.95 -23.63
C GLN A 297 -5.00 11.70 -22.62
N ILE A 298 -5.31 12.97 -22.33
CA ILE A 298 -4.62 13.76 -21.30
C ILE A 298 -4.80 13.13 -19.92
N LEU A 299 -5.99 12.67 -19.55
CA LEU A 299 -6.18 11.99 -18.26
C LEU A 299 -5.43 10.67 -18.20
N LYS A 300 -5.49 9.86 -19.27
CA LYS A 300 -4.76 8.59 -19.34
C LYS A 300 -3.24 8.79 -19.24
N SER A 301 -2.69 9.83 -19.85
CA SER A 301 -1.25 10.14 -19.76
C SER A 301 -0.83 10.66 -18.38
N ARG A 302 -1.75 11.26 -17.61
CA ARG A 302 -1.50 11.70 -16.23
C ARG A 302 -1.61 10.57 -15.22
N LEU A 303 -2.36 9.51 -15.51
CA LEU A 303 -2.49 8.38 -14.60
C LEU A 303 -1.18 7.61 -14.52
N SER A 304 -0.64 7.52 -13.31
CA SER A 304 0.52 6.69 -12.98
C SER A 304 0.13 5.65 -11.94
N TRP A 305 0.54 4.42 -12.20
CA TRP A 305 0.29 3.30 -11.33
C TRP A 305 1.58 2.91 -10.61
N GLN A 306 1.59 3.11 -9.29
CA GLN A 306 2.73 2.75 -8.44
C GLN A 306 2.29 1.60 -7.55
N GLY A 307 2.63 0.37 -7.95
CA GLY A 307 2.15 -0.85 -7.31
C GLY A 307 0.62 -0.94 -7.33
N THR A 308 0.00 -0.96 -6.14
CA THR A 308 -1.46 -1.01 -5.97
C THR A 308 -2.11 0.37 -5.88
N LYS A 309 -1.35 1.47 -5.80
CA LYS A 309 -1.88 2.84 -5.70
C LYS A 309 -2.02 3.48 -7.08
N VAL A 310 -3.06 4.32 -7.20
CA VAL A 310 -3.24 5.22 -8.33
C VAL A 310 -2.79 6.63 -7.92
N THR A 311 -1.98 7.25 -8.76
CA THR A 311 -1.51 8.63 -8.57
C THR A 311 -1.62 9.39 -9.89
N PHE A 312 -1.64 10.72 -9.81
CA PHE A 312 -1.48 11.55 -10.99
C PHE A 312 -0.04 12.06 -11.10
N SER A 313 0.55 12.07 -12.29
CA SER A 313 1.88 12.64 -12.50
C SER A 313 1.95 14.13 -12.14
N THR A 314 0.82 14.83 -12.19
CA THR A 314 0.65 16.25 -11.83
C THR A 314 0.13 16.44 -10.40
N GLU A 315 0.04 15.39 -9.58
CA GLU A 315 -0.66 15.44 -8.28
C GLU A 315 -0.09 16.49 -7.30
N GLN A 316 1.24 16.69 -7.31
CA GLN A 316 1.89 17.71 -6.47
C GLN A 316 1.48 19.15 -6.87
N SER A 317 1.38 19.43 -8.18
CA SER A 317 0.97 20.73 -8.70
C SER A 317 -0.55 20.93 -8.72
N ASP A 318 -1.31 19.84 -8.64
CA ASP A 318 -2.79 19.82 -8.74
C ASP A 318 -3.48 19.89 -7.36
N HIS A 319 -2.72 20.09 -6.27
CA HIS A 319 -3.27 20.23 -4.92
C HIS A 319 -3.85 21.65 -4.69
N TRP A 320 -4.92 21.98 -5.42
CA TRP A 320 -5.58 23.29 -5.34
C TRP A 320 -6.63 23.26 -4.23
N TRP A 321 -6.15 23.25 -2.98
CA TRP A 321 -6.96 23.13 -1.77
C TRP A 321 -7.98 24.27 -1.63
N TRP A 322 -7.68 25.46 -2.15
CA TRP A 322 -8.60 26.61 -2.15
C TRP A 322 -9.79 26.41 -3.10
N LEU A 323 -9.71 25.48 -4.05
CA LEU A 323 -10.84 25.03 -4.87
C LEU A 323 -11.45 23.72 -4.36
N MET A 324 -11.07 23.26 -3.15
CA MET A 324 -11.53 22.01 -2.53
C MET A 324 -11.16 20.74 -3.33
N THR A 325 -10.07 20.81 -4.10
CA THR A 325 -9.58 19.72 -4.95
C THR A 325 -8.20 19.24 -4.54
N ASN A 326 -7.94 17.94 -4.71
CA ASN A 326 -6.66 17.28 -4.48
C ASN A 326 -6.64 15.92 -5.20
N GLY A 327 -5.55 15.16 -5.08
CA GLY A 327 -5.41 13.83 -5.69
C GLY A 327 -6.55 12.88 -5.35
N ASP A 328 -6.98 12.81 -4.08
CA ASP A 328 -8.05 11.90 -3.65
C ASP A 328 -9.41 12.29 -4.26
N VAL A 329 -9.75 13.58 -4.24
CA VAL A 329 -10.96 14.11 -4.88
C VAL A 329 -10.92 13.82 -6.39
N ASN A 330 -9.78 14.03 -7.04
CA ASN A 330 -9.62 13.82 -8.47
C ASN A 330 -9.78 12.34 -8.84
N THR A 331 -9.20 11.42 -8.06
CA THR A 331 -9.37 9.98 -8.29
C THR A 331 -10.83 9.56 -8.14
N ALA A 332 -11.52 10.01 -7.08
CA ALA A 332 -12.93 9.69 -6.87
C ALA A 332 -13.83 10.24 -8.00
N ARG A 333 -13.62 11.51 -8.39
CA ARG A 333 -14.37 12.14 -9.49
C ARG A 333 -14.06 11.52 -10.85
N LEU A 334 -12.82 11.08 -11.08
CA LEU A 334 -12.44 10.32 -12.28
C LEU A 334 -13.21 9.00 -12.34
N MET A 335 -13.24 8.23 -11.24
CA MET A 335 -14.00 6.98 -11.17
C MET A 335 -15.46 7.21 -11.56
N LEU A 336 -16.10 8.23 -10.97
CA LEU A 336 -17.48 8.60 -11.30
C LEU A 336 -17.66 9.00 -12.77
N ALA A 337 -16.71 9.77 -13.33
CA ALA A 337 -16.78 10.25 -14.70
C ALA A 337 -16.65 9.14 -15.76
N VAL A 338 -15.91 8.07 -15.45
CA VAL A 338 -15.59 6.99 -16.41
C VAL A 338 -16.25 5.65 -16.10
N MET A 339 -17.03 5.56 -15.01
CA MET A 339 -17.69 4.32 -14.58
C MET A 339 -18.59 3.69 -15.64
N ASP A 340 -19.26 4.52 -16.43
CA ASP A 340 -20.16 4.13 -17.51
C ASP A 340 -19.50 3.95 -18.88
N ASP A 341 -18.20 4.21 -18.96
CA ASP A 341 -17.44 4.09 -20.20
C ASP A 341 -16.90 2.66 -20.37
N PRO A 342 -17.32 1.92 -21.42
CA PRO A 342 -16.81 0.57 -21.68
C PRO A 342 -15.29 0.52 -21.85
N ALA A 343 -14.66 1.60 -22.33
CA ALA A 343 -13.21 1.66 -22.52
C ALA A 343 -12.40 1.71 -21.21
N TRP A 344 -13.07 1.84 -20.07
CA TRP A 344 -12.47 1.86 -18.73
C TRP A 344 -12.84 0.63 -17.90
N LYS A 345 -13.64 -0.31 -18.44
CA LYS A 345 -14.16 -1.48 -17.70
C LYS A 345 -13.03 -2.29 -17.04
N ASP A 346 -11.95 -2.56 -17.78
CA ASP A 346 -10.84 -3.39 -17.31
C ASP A 346 -9.95 -2.65 -16.29
N ASP A 347 -9.89 -1.32 -16.37
CA ASP A 347 -9.14 -0.47 -15.43
C ASP A 347 -9.94 -0.12 -14.16
N MET A 348 -11.26 -0.28 -14.17
CA MET A 348 -12.16 0.20 -13.11
C MET A 348 -11.86 -0.46 -11.76
N GLY A 349 -11.57 -1.76 -11.75
CA GLY A 349 -11.15 -2.47 -10.53
C GLY A 349 -9.82 -1.97 -9.97
N ARG A 350 -8.86 -1.69 -10.87
CA ARG A 350 -7.55 -1.14 -10.50
C ARG A 350 -7.69 0.29 -9.97
N LEU A 351 -8.54 1.12 -10.58
CA LEU A 351 -8.87 2.47 -10.11
C LEU A 351 -9.50 2.42 -8.71
N ALA A 352 -10.49 1.57 -8.49
CA ALA A 352 -11.16 1.44 -7.20
C ALA A 352 -10.20 0.98 -6.10
N ASN A 353 -9.42 -0.08 -6.34
CA ASN A 353 -8.43 -0.56 -5.39
C ASN A 353 -7.33 0.48 -5.12
N GLY A 354 -6.83 1.13 -6.18
CA GLY A 354 -5.85 2.19 -6.06
C GLY A 354 -6.37 3.39 -5.30
N PHE A 355 -7.65 3.71 -5.42
CA PHE A 355 -8.30 4.76 -4.65
C PHE A 355 -8.46 4.39 -3.17
N ILE A 356 -8.90 3.17 -2.86
CA ILE A 356 -9.02 2.67 -1.48
C ILE A 356 -7.64 2.64 -0.80
N ALA A 357 -6.59 2.21 -1.52
CA ALA A 357 -5.23 2.17 -1.01
C ALA A 357 -4.63 3.55 -0.66
N ARG A 358 -5.28 4.65 -1.07
CA ARG A 358 -4.89 6.02 -0.69
C ARG A 358 -5.41 6.43 0.69
N GLN A 359 -6.33 5.66 1.29
CA GLN A 359 -6.82 5.93 2.63
C GLN A 359 -5.70 5.84 3.66
N GLN A 360 -5.74 6.74 4.65
CA GLN A 360 -4.88 6.70 5.82
C GLN A 360 -5.75 6.46 7.05
N ARG A 361 -5.46 5.39 7.79
CA ARG A 361 -6.26 4.97 8.97
C ARG A 361 -7.76 4.79 8.64
N GLY A 362 -8.08 4.35 7.42
CA GLY A 362 -9.44 4.02 6.98
C GLY A 362 -10.29 5.18 6.47
N ALA A 363 -9.72 6.37 6.27
CA ALA A 363 -10.38 7.54 5.66
C ALA A 363 -9.41 8.35 4.79
N TRP A 364 -9.93 9.28 3.98
CA TRP A 364 -9.11 10.28 3.30
C TRP A 364 -9.01 11.57 4.13
N HIS A 365 -8.16 12.50 3.74
CA HIS A 365 -7.81 13.65 4.59
C HIS A 365 -8.86 14.78 4.62
N THR A 366 -9.70 14.90 3.58
CA THR A 366 -10.66 16.02 3.46
C THR A 366 -12.10 15.55 3.49
N THR A 367 -13.01 16.43 3.93
CA THR A 367 -14.48 16.21 3.86
C THR A 367 -14.93 15.90 2.44
N THR A 368 -14.44 16.67 1.47
CA THR A 368 -14.73 16.46 0.04
C THR A 368 -14.20 15.13 -0.48
N ALA A 369 -12.98 14.71 -0.11
CA ALA A 369 -12.43 13.43 -0.54
C ALA A 369 -13.22 12.24 0.04
N ASN A 370 -13.59 12.32 1.32
CA ASN A 370 -14.41 11.30 1.97
C ASN A 370 -15.82 11.23 1.36
N LEU A 371 -16.43 12.37 1.02
CA LEU A 371 -17.74 12.38 0.37
C LEU A 371 -17.67 11.79 -1.03
N TRP A 372 -16.85 12.37 -1.91
CA TRP A 372 -16.72 11.91 -3.29
C TRP A 372 -16.28 10.45 -3.35
N GLY A 373 -15.34 10.06 -2.47
CA GLY A 373 -14.87 8.70 -2.37
C GLY A 373 -15.95 7.71 -1.94
N GLY A 374 -16.74 8.06 -0.93
CA GLY A 374 -17.87 7.25 -0.51
C GLY A 374 -18.92 7.09 -1.61
N LEU A 375 -19.26 8.16 -2.33
CA LEU A 375 -20.20 8.12 -3.46
C LEU A 375 -19.65 7.28 -4.63
N ALA A 376 -18.38 7.46 -4.99
CA ALA A 376 -17.72 6.71 -6.06
C ALA A 376 -17.68 5.21 -5.77
N LEU A 377 -17.31 4.83 -4.55
CA LEU A 377 -17.22 3.43 -4.14
C LEU A 377 -18.60 2.78 -3.98
N GLU A 378 -19.62 3.53 -3.53
CA GLU A 378 -20.99 3.02 -3.49
C GLU A 378 -21.55 2.77 -4.89
N LYS A 379 -21.36 3.71 -5.83
CA LYS A 379 -21.75 3.50 -7.23
C LYS A 379 -20.98 2.37 -7.89
N PHE A 380 -19.69 2.26 -7.61
CA PHE A 380 -18.88 1.13 -8.06
C PHE A 380 -19.46 -0.19 -7.54
N SER A 381 -19.76 -0.29 -6.25
CA SER A 381 -20.35 -1.50 -5.67
C SER A 381 -21.73 -1.79 -6.24
N ALA A 382 -22.58 -0.78 -6.42
CA ALA A 382 -23.90 -0.94 -7.03
C ALA A 382 -23.82 -1.44 -8.48
N LYS A 383 -22.80 -1.03 -9.23
CA LYS A 383 -22.64 -1.41 -10.64
C LYS A 383 -21.95 -2.75 -10.83
N PHE A 384 -20.86 -3.01 -10.09
CA PHE A 384 -19.99 -4.17 -10.31
C PHE A 384 -20.19 -5.28 -9.27
N GLU A 385 -20.82 -4.99 -8.12
CA GLU A 385 -20.86 -5.88 -6.94
C GLU A 385 -22.26 -6.02 -6.30
N ALA A 386 -23.31 -5.79 -7.08
CA ALA A 386 -24.69 -5.82 -6.57
C ALA A 386 -25.11 -7.21 -6.06
N THR A 387 -24.69 -8.26 -6.76
CA THR A 387 -25.04 -9.65 -6.42
C THR A 387 -24.06 -10.20 -5.38
N PRO A 388 -24.53 -10.63 -4.18
CA PRO A 388 -23.68 -11.25 -3.17
C PRO A 388 -22.95 -12.48 -3.70
N VAL A 389 -21.67 -12.60 -3.33
CA VAL A 389 -20.84 -13.74 -3.71
C VAL A 389 -21.17 -14.95 -2.85
N ALA A 390 -21.49 -16.09 -3.48
CA ALA A 390 -21.73 -17.37 -2.81
C ALA A 390 -21.17 -18.53 -3.65
N GLY A 391 -21.18 -19.75 -3.12
CA GLY A 391 -20.71 -20.95 -3.82
C GLY A 391 -19.20 -21.18 -3.68
N VAL A 392 -18.55 -21.67 -4.74
CA VAL A 392 -17.14 -22.08 -4.69
C VAL A 392 -16.35 -21.44 -5.83
N THR A 393 -15.20 -20.84 -5.51
CA THR A 393 -14.20 -20.42 -6.50
C THR A 393 -13.08 -21.44 -6.54
N ARG A 394 -12.77 -22.02 -7.71
CA ARG A 394 -11.70 -23.00 -7.91
C ARG A 394 -10.63 -22.44 -8.83
N ALA A 395 -9.37 -22.66 -8.49
CA ALA A 395 -8.22 -22.31 -9.29
C ALA A 395 -7.35 -23.54 -9.57
N THR A 396 -6.85 -23.67 -10.79
CA THR A 396 -5.99 -24.76 -11.23
C THR A 396 -4.76 -24.22 -11.97
N LEU A 397 -3.60 -24.78 -11.67
CA LEU A 397 -2.34 -24.51 -12.36
C LEU A 397 -1.61 -25.84 -12.54
N ALA A 398 -1.43 -26.28 -13.79
CA ALA A 398 -0.93 -27.63 -14.10
C ALA A 398 -1.69 -28.71 -13.31
N ALA A 399 -1.00 -29.51 -12.48
CA ALA A 399 -1.63 -30.53 -11.63
C ALA A 399 -2.15 -29.99 -10.28
N ALA A 400 -1.79 -28.76 -9.89
CA ALA A 400 -2.20 -28.17 -8.63
C ALA A 400 -3.63 -27.60 -8.74
N THR A 401 -4.45 -27.87 -7.72
CA THR A 401 -5.81 -27.33 -7.61
C THR A 401 -6.04 -26.80 -6.20
N ALA A 402 -6.70 -25.66 -6.09
CA ALA A 402 -7.14 -25.08 -4.83
C ALA A 402 -8.54 -24.47 -4.99
N SER A 403 -9.26 -24.30 -3.89
CA SER A 403 -10.59 -23.69 -3.91
C SER A 403 -10.91 -22.92 -2.63
N VAL A 404 -11.73 -21.89 -2.77
CA VAL A 404 -12.38 -21.16 -1.68
C VAL A 404 -13.86 -21.46 -1.72
N ASP A 405 -14.38 -21.96 -0.61
CA ASP A 405 -15.80 -22.14 -0.35
C ASP A 405 -16.32 -20.90 0.38
N TRP A 406 -17.18 -20.11 -0.26
CA TRP A 406 -17.68 -18.84 0.26
C TRP A 406 -18.55 -19.02 1.52
N ALA A 407 -19.09 -20.22 1.76
CA ALA A 407 -19.79 -20.53 3.01
C ALA A 407 -18.84 -20.62 4.23
N LYS A 408 -17.54 -20.78 3.99
CA LYS A 408 -16.47 -20.86 5.01
C LYS A 408 -15.64 -19.57 5.09
N VAL A 409 -15.97 -18.58 4.27
CA VAL A 409 -15.31 -17.27 4.32
C VAL A 409 -15.98 -16.43 5.40
N GLU A 410 -15.22 -16.12 6.44
CA GLU A 410 -15.73 -15.40 7.60
C GLU A 410 -14.95 -14.10 7.80
N ARG A 411 -15.65 -13.06 8.28
CA ARG A 411 -15.00 -11.82 8.68
C ARG A 411 -14.53 -11.93 10.13
N ILE A 412 -13.26 -11.61 10.35
CA ILE A 412 -12.68 -11.58 11.69
C ILE A 412 -13.27 -10.40 12.46
N LYS A 413 -13.96 -10.70 13.56
CA LYS A 413 -14.55 -9.72 14.47
C LYS A 413 -13.48 -9.21 15.44
N THR A 414 -13.68 -8.02 15.97
CA THR A 414 -12.84 -7.45 17.04
C THR A 414 -12.84 -8.28 18.31
N THR A 415 -13.84 -9.16 18.48
CA THR A 415 -14.00 -10.08 19.62
C THR A 415 -13.35 -11.45 19.41
N ASP A 416 -12.79 -11.74 18.23
CA ASP A 416 -12.22 -13.06 17.96
C ASP A 416 -10.82 -13.19 18.58
N ALA A 417 -10.57 -14.25 19.36
CA ALA A 417 -9.29 -14.54 20.01
C ALA A 417 -8.10 -14.65 19.03
N SER A 418 -8.38 -14.79 17.74
CA SER A 418 -7.40 -14.79 16.65
C SER A 418 -6.92 -13.41 16.21
N GLY A 419 -7.50 -12.32 16.70
CA GLY A 419 -7.00 -10.94 16.50
C GLY A 419 -5.80 -10.59 17.38
N ALA A 420 -5.20 -11.57 18.08
CA ALA A 420 -4.04 -11.39 18.93
C ALA A 420 -2.79 -11.01 18.10
N PRO A 421 -1.93 -10.07 18.55
CA PRO A 421 -0.88 -9.46 17.72
C PRO A 421 0.26 -10.36 17.17
N ASN A 422 0.28 -11.67 17.42
CA ASN A 422 1.47 -12.51 17.19
C ASN A 422 1.17 -13.84 16.47
N GLN A 423 0.40 -13.83 15.37
CA GLN A 423 0.29 -15.01 14.50
C GLN A 423 1.27 -14.94 13.33
N THR A 424 2.23 -15.86 13.27
CA THR A 424 3.12 -16.04 12.12
C THR A 424 2.37 -16.72 10.98
N THR A 425 2.15 -16.02 9.86
CA THR A 425 1.66 -16.64 8.61
C THR A 425 2.84 -16.91 7.67
N ALA A 426 2.73 -17.92 6.81
CA ALA A 426 3.78 -18.23 5.83
C ALA A 426 4.06 -17.07 4.85
N PHE A 427 3.07 -16.17 4.65
CA PHE A 427 3.18 -15.00 3.78
C PHE A 427 2.26 -13.85 4.22
N GLY A 428 2.84 -12.75 4.72
CA GLY A 428 2.14 -11.48 4.98
C GLY A 428 1.72 -11.25 6.43
N ALA A 429 1.09 -10.09 6.67
CA ALA A 429 0.68 -9.66 8.01
C ALA A 429 -0.38 -10.60 8.62
N PRO A 430 -0.38 -10.80 9.96
CA PRO A 430 -1.42 -11.55 10.65
C PRO A 430 -2.81 -10.99 10.40
N ALA A 431 -3.80 -11.88 10.47
CA ALA A 431 -5.18 -11.53 10.22
C ALA A 431 -5.68 -10.54 11.28
N SER A 432 -6.13 -9.36 10.84
CA SER A 432 -6.54 -8.25 11.71
C SER A 432 -8.06 -8.10 11.73
N PRO A 433 -8.68 -7.55 12.78
CA PRO A 433 -10.12 -7.29 12.81
C PRO A 433 -10.58 -6.55 11.55
N GLY A 434 -11.65 -7.05 10.90
CA GLY A 434 -12.15 -6.50 9.63
C GLY A 434 -11.64 -7.20 8.36
N THR A 435 -10.58 -8.01 8.44
CA THR A 435 -10.09 -8.85 7.34
C THR A 435 -10.87 -10.18 7.23
N LEU A 436 -10.86 -10.77 6.03
CA LEU A 436 -11.48 -12.07 5.75
C LEU A 436 -10.53 -13.22 6.09
N ARG A 437 -11.10 -14.34 6.55
CA ARG A 437 -10.44 -15.64 6.71
C ARG A 437 -10.99 -16.64 5.70
N GLY A 438 -10.16 -17.59 5.26
CA GLY A 438 -10.58 -18.68 4.38
C GLY A 438 -10.71 -18.28 2.91
N ASN A 439 -10.26 -17.08 2.55
CA ASN A 439 -10.42 -16.46 1.24
C ASN A 439 -9.16 -16.52 0.37
N THR A 440 -8.15 -17.33 0.73
CA THR A 440 -6.88 -17.40 0.02
C THR A 440 -6.59 -18.78 -0.54
N MET A 441 -5.93 -18.85 -1.70
CA MET A 441 -5.43 -20.09 -2.30
C MET A 441 -3.93 -19.97 -2.60
N TRP A 442 -3.25 -21.11 -2.61
CA TRP A 442 -1.84 -21.24 -3.00
C TRP A 442 -1.71 -22.33 -4.06
N LEU A 443 -1.07 -22.02 -5.18
CA LEU A 443 -0.77 -22.95 -6.26
C LEU A 443 0.73 -22.92 -6.54
N PRO A 444 1.52 -23.97 -6.22
CA PRO A 444 2.95 -23.99 -6.53
C PRO A 444 3.18 -24.00 -8.05
N TRP A 445 4.32 -23.47 -8.50
CA TRP A 445 4.76 -23.63 -9.89
C TRP A 445 4.84 -25.11 -10.27
N GLY A 446 4.40 -25.49 -11.47
CA GLY A 446 4.66 -26.83 -11.97
C GLY A 446 6.05 -26.99 -12.58
N LYS A 447 6.30 -28.18 -13.13
CA LYS A 447 7.62 -28.59 -13.62
C LYS A 447 7.93 -28.09 -15.03
N THR A 448 6.91 -27.64 -15.78
CA THR A 448 7.05 -27.35 -17.21
C THR A 448 6.39 -26.00 -17.57
N PRO A 449 6.95 -24.86 -17.11
CA PRO A 449 6.48 -23.53 -17.51
C PRO A 449 6.77 -23.24 -19.00
N PRO A 450 6.00 -22.36 -19.67
CA PRO A 450 4.87 -21.58 -19.15
C PRO A 450 3.60 -22.41 -18.96
N GLU A 451 2.80 -22.04 -17.96
CA GLU A 451 1.57 -22.74 -17.56
C GLU A 451 0.38 -21.78 -17.64
N THR A 452 -0.83 -22.33 -17.73
CA THR A 452 -2.05 -21.53 -17.74
C THR A 452 -2.77 -21.66 -16.41
N LEU A 453 -2.90 -20.54 -15.68
CA LEU A 453 -3.82 -20.45 -14.55
C LEU A 453 -5.24 -20.42 -15.08
N SER A 454 -6.10 -21.31 -14.59
CA SER A 454 -7.55 -21.26 -14.83
C SER A 454 -8.28 -21.06 -13.50
N VAL A 455 -9.16 -20.06 -13.44
CA VAL A 455 -10.00 -19.76 -12.29
C VAL A 455 -11.46 -19.78 -12.72
N THR A 456 -12.27 -20.55 -12.01
CA THR A 456 -13.72 -20.66 -12.26
C THR A 456 -14.47 -20.40 -10.97
N HIS A 457 -15.52 -19.57 -11.06
CA HIS A 457 -16.44 -19.34 -9.97
C HIS A 457 -17.77 -20.05 -10.26
N GLN A 458 -18.20 -20.91 -9.34
CA GLN A 458 -19.46 -21.65 -9.40
C GLN A 458 -20.34 -21.16 -8.26
N GLY A 459 -21.24 -20.22 -8.55
CA GLY A 459 -22.12 -19.61 -7.57
C GLY A 459 -22.69 -18.28 -8.05
N THR A 460 -23.32 -17.54 -7.14
CA THR A 460 -23.83 -16.19 -7.42
C THR A 460 -22.75 -15.15 -7.17
N GLY A 461 -22.87 -13.99 -7.82
CA GLY A 461 -21.94 -12.88 -7.63
C GLY A 461 -20.65 -13.02 -8.46
N LYS A 462 -19.78 -12.02 -8.32
CA LYS A 462 -18.55 -11.89 -9.10
C LYS A 462 -17.39 -11.50 -8.17
N PRO A 463 -16.67 -12.48 -7.60
CA PRO A 463 -15.63 -12.17 -6.64
C PRO A 463 -14.43 -11.48 -7.29
N TRP A 464 -13.79 -10.62 -6.51
CA TRP A 464 -12.51 -10.01 -6.87
C TRP A 464 -11.37 -10.95 -6.51
N LEU A 465 -10.45 -11.16 -7.45
CA LEU A 465 -9.25 -11.95 -7.30
C LEU A 465 -8.02 -11.04 -7.36
N THR A 466 -7.29 -10.92 -6.25
CA THR A 466 -5.89 -10.49 -6.27
C THR A 466 -5.01 -11.71 -6.51
N LEU A 467 -4.30 -11.72 -7.64
CA LEU A 467 -3.32 -12.72 -8.01
C LEU A 467 -1.92 -12.14 -7.78
N GLN A 468 -1.06 -12.89 -7.08
CA GLN A 468 0.35 -12.57 -6.91
C GLN A 468 1.19 -13.74 -7.41
N SER A 469 2.16 -13.44 -8.28
CA SER A 469 3.23 -14.37 -8.69
C SER A 469 4.38 -14.23 -7.70
N LEU A 470 4.81 -15.34 -7.09
CA LEU A 470 5.91 -15.37 -6.15
C LEU A 470 7.02 -16.29 -6.67
N ALA A 471 8.26 -15.83 -6.59
CA ALA A 471 9.43 -16.64 -6.87
C ALA A 471 10.59 -16.25 -5.96
N ALA A 472 11.49 -17.20 -5.70
CA ALA A 472 12.75 -16.93 -5.00
C ALA A 472 13.81 -16.62 -6.06
N VAL A 473 14.06 -15.35 -6.31
CA VAL A 473 15.05 -14.87 -7.29
C VAL A 473 16.21 -14.26 -6.52
N GLU A 474 17.44 -14.69 -6.83
CA GLU A 474 18.63 -14.10 -6.22
C GLU A 474 18.85 -12.70 -6.78
N LEU A 475 18.96 -11.71 -5.89
CA LEU A 475 19.24 -10.34 -6.28
C LEU A 475 20.71 -10.23 -6.73
N LYS A 476 20.95 -9.92 -8.01
CA LYS A 476 22.30 -9.80 -8.59
C LYS A 476 22.83 -8.38 -8.65
N ALA A 477 21.94 -7.39 -8.63
CA ALA A 477 22.26 -5.97 -8.68
C ALA A 477 21.28 -5.19 -7.81
N PRO A 478 21.63 -3.98 -7.32
CA PRO A 478 20.71 -3.17 -6.53
C PRO A 478 19.37 -2.93 -7.26
N PHE A 479 18.27 -3.02 -6.51
CA PHE A 479 16.93 -2.73 -7.00
C PHE A 479 16.38 -1.48 -6.32
N ASN A 480 15.81 -0.57 -7.10
CA ASN A 480 15.34 0.72 -6.62
C ASN A 480 13.88 0.94 -7.01
N ALA A 481 13.00 1.05 -6.01
CA ALA A 481 11.59 1.42 -6.16
C ALA A 481 11.24 2.50 -5.13
N GLY A 482 11.69 3.74 -5.37
CA GLY A 482 11.48 4.87 -4.47
C GLY A 482 12.54 5.05 -3.38
N TYR A 483 13.29 3.99 -3.08
CA TYR A 483 14.52 4.07 -2.31
C TYR A 483 15.69 3.43 -3.05
N GLN A 484 16.88 3.91 -2.74
CA GLN A 484 18.15 3.27 -3.07
C GLN A 484 18.86 3.00 -1.76
N ILE A 485 19.52 1.85 -1.65
CA ILE A 485 20.34 1.51 -0.49
C ILE A 485 21.68 0.99 -0.95
N THR A 486 22.74 1.40 -0.27
CA THR A 486 24.08 0.84 -0.44
C THR A 486 24.62 0.38 0.91
N ARG A 487 25.40 -0.69 0.87
CA ARG A 487 26.02 -1.29 2.04
C ARG A 487 27.52 -1.40 1.84
N SER A 488 28.28 -0.96 2.83
CA SER A 488 29.73 -1.14 2.86
C SER A 488 30.17 -1.68 4.22
N VAL A 489 31.21 -2.50 4.23
CA VAL A 489 31.72 -3.18 5.43
C VAL A 489 33.22 -2.93 5.52
N THR A 490 33.67 -2.47 6.68
CA THR A 490 35.09 -2.20 6.98
C THR A 490 35.50 -2.87 8.29
N PRO A 491 36.66 -3.53 8.36
CA PRO A 491 37.15 -4.09 9.62
C PRO A 491 37.48 -2.97 10.62
N VAL A 492 37.05 -3.16 11.87
CA VAL A 492 37.41 -2.32 13.03
C VAL A 492 38.55 -3.00 13.80
N GLU A 493 38.42 -4.31 14.00
CA GLU A 493 39.44 -5.16 14.61
C GLU A 493 39.49 -6.45 13.80
N GLN A 494 40.69 -6.82 13.37
CA GLN A 494 40.91 -7.99 12.52
C GLN A 494 42.16 -8.72 12.97
N ALA A 495 42.04 -10.01 13.30
CA ALA A 495 43.15 -10.82 13.73
C ALA A 495 44.13 -11.12 12.58
N VAL A 496 43.59 -11.38 11.38
CA VAL A 496 44.39 -11.66 10.18
C VAL A 496 44.00 -10.71 9.05
N PRO A 497 44.87 -9.75 8.65
CA PRO A 497 44.57 -8.80 7.58
C PRO A 497 44.07 -9.49 6.29
N GLY A 498 42.95 -9.00 5.77
CA GLY A 498 42.34 -9.52 4.54
C GLY A 498 41.56 -10.83 4.69
N LYS A 499 41.44 -11.39 5.90
CA LYS A 499 40.62 -12.58 6.18
C LYS A 499 39.66 -12.32 7.34
N LEU A 500 38.44 -12.81 7.23
CA LEU A 500 37.49 -12.76 8.34
C LEU A 500 37.66 -14.01 9.21
N THR A 501 37.96 -13.80 10.48
CA THR A 501 38.15 -14.86 11.47
C THR A 501 37.21 -14.71 12.65
N ARG A 502 36.98 -15.81 13.38
CA ARG A 502 36.22 -15.79 14.65
C ARG A 502 36.86 -14.76 15.60
N GLY A 503 36.05 -13.82 16.07
CA GLY A 503 36.44 -12.73 16.97
C GLY A 503 36.52 -11.37 16.29
N ASP A 504 36.68 -11.30 14.97
CA ASP A 504 36.81 -10.05 14.23
C ASP A 504 35.58 -9.14 14.40
N VAL A 505 35.83 -7.84 14.44
CA VAL A 505 34.82 -6.80 14.61
C VAL A 505 34.75 -5.96 13.34
N LEU A 506 33.55 -5.83 12.77
CA LEU A 506 33.29 -5.13 11.52
C LEU A 506 32.35 -3.96 11.75
N ARG A 507 32.58 -2.86 11.04
CA ARG A 507 31.66 -1.73 10.95
C ARG A 507 30.93 -1.79 9.62
N VAL A 508 29.61 -1.82 9.70
CA VAL A 508 28.72 -1.77 8.56
C VAL A 508 28.22 -0.34 8.41
N THR A 509 28.25 0.18 7.20
CA THR A 509 27.69 1.48 6.84
C THR A 509 26.58 1.28 5.82
N LEU A 510 25.40 1.79 6.13
CA LEU A 510 24.23 1.81 5.27
C LEU A 510 23.95 3.25 4.84
N GLU A 511 23.81 3.46 3.53
CA GLU A 511 23.42 4.75 2.97
C GLU A 511 22.14 4.57 2.17
N VAL A 512 21.10 5.32 2.54
CA VAL A 512 19.78 5.30 1.90
C VAL A 512 19.54 6.62 1.21
N ASN A 513 19.13 6.57 -0.05
CA ASN A 513 18.65 7.72 -0.81
C ASN A 513 17.15 7.57 -1.08
N ALA A 514 16.34 8.42 -0.46
CA ALA A 514 14.89 8.44 -0.61
C ALA A 514 14.47 9.41 -1.71
N SER A 515 13.63 8.97 -2.66
CA SER A 515 13.15 9.84 -3.75
C SER A 515 11.96 10.72 -3.37
N ALA A 516 11.28 10.42 -2.26
CA ALA A 516 10.10 11.12 -1.75
C ALA A 516 9.97 10.98 -0.22
N ASP A 517 9.22 11.88 0.40
CA ASP A 517 8.94 11.85 1.83
C ASP A 517 7.98 10.69 2.15
N MET A 518 8.32 9.89 3.16
CA MET A 518 7.53 8.73 3.57
C MET A 518 7.47 8.62 5.09
N THR A 519 6.43 7.95 5.58
CA THR A 519 6.25 7.68 7.01
C THR A 519 6.39 6.18 7.28
N TRP A 520 6.85 5.84 8.49
CA TRP A 520 7.08 4.47 8.95
C TRP A 520 7.93 3.64 8.00
N VAL A 521 9.20 4.02 7.90
CA VAL A 521 10.19 3.39 7.04
C VAL A 521 11.10 2.51 7.89
N VAL A 522 11.41 1.30 7.42
CA VAL A 522 12.33 0.39 8.08
C VAL A 522 13.51 0.09 7.17
N ILE A 523 14.72 0.15 7.72
CA ILE A 523 15.95 -0.34 7.11
C ILE A 523 16.30 -1.65 7.81
N THR A 524 16.47 -2.74 7.06
CA THR A 524 16.81 -4.08 7.56
C THR A 524 18.11 -4.56 6.90
N ASP A 525 19.11 -4.91 7.72
CA ASP A 525 20.37 -5.49 7.26
C ASP A 525 20.68 -6.84 7.95
N PRO A 526 20.64 -7.96 7.21
CA PRO A 526 20.94 -9.28 7.77
C PRO A 526 22.40 -9.45 8.22
N VAL A 527 22.62 -10.24 9.26
CA VAL A 527 23.97 -10.56 9.77
C VAL A 527 24.30 -12.05 9.65
N PRO A 528 25.59 -12.44 9.57
CA PRO A 528 26.00 -13.84 9.54
C PRO A 528 25.49 -14.61 10.76
N GLY A 529 25.09 -15.87 10.56
CA GLY A 529 24.54 -16.70 11.63
C GLY A 529 25.49 -16.84 12.82
N GLY A 530 25.05 -16.40 13.99
CA GLY A 530 25.84 -16.41 15.23
C GLY A 530 26.74 -15.19 15.45
N ALA A 531 26.74 -14.21 14.54
CA ALA A 531 27.34 -12.91 14.79
C ALA A 531 26.55 -12.13 15.88
N THR A 532 27.23 -11.22 16.56
CA THR A 532 26.62 -10.35 17.59
C THR A 532 26.66 -8.91 17.11
N ILE A 533 25.50 -8.24 17.09
CA ILE A 533 25.42 -6.79 16.85
C ILE A 533 25.74 -6.08 18.16
N LEU A 534 26.79 -5.26 18.17
CA LEU A 534 27.28 -4.58 19.36
C LEU A 534 26.47 -3.30 19.66
N GLY A 535 26.55 -2.80 20.89
CA GLY A 535 25.93 -1.53 21.30
C GLY A 535 24.54 -1.69 21.92
N SER A 536 24.24 -2.86 22.48
CA SER A 536 22.99 -3.17 23.19
C SER A 536 23.02 -2.74 24.67
N GLY A 537 24.21 -2.49 25.21
CA GLY A 537 24.42 -2.13 26.62
C GLY A 537 24.40 -3.31 27.59
N LEU A 538 24.31 -4.55 27.09
CA LEU A 538 24.32 -5.78 27.89
C LEU A 538 25.68 -6.48 27.77
N GLY A 539 26.21 -6.95 28.90
CA GLY A 539 27.34 -7.90 28.96
C GLY A 539 28.68 -7.39 28.42
N ARG A 540 29.38 -6.51 29.14
CA ARG A 540 30.73 -6.00 28.77
C ARG A 540 30.85 -5.62 27.28
N ASP A 541 29.77 -5.12 26.68
CA ASP A 541 29.79 -4.53 25.34
C ASP A 541 30.87 -3.43 25.36
N SER A 542 31.97 -3.64 24.64
CA SER A 542 33.08 -2.68 24.63
C SER A 542 32.58 -1.38 24.00
N GLN A 543 32.31 -0.37 24.82
CA GLN A 543 32.07 1.03 24.37
C GLN A 543 33.18 1.53 23.43
N ILE A 544 34.36 0.92 23.50
CA ILE A 544 35.51 1.16 22.62
C ILE A 544 35.26 0.64 21.19
N ALA A 545 34.60 -0.51 21.01
CA ALA A 545 34.35 -1.11 19.70
C ALA A 545 33.25 -0.37 18.91
N THR A 546 32.29 0.24 19.62
CA THR A 546 31.27 1.12 19.04
C THR A 546 31.70 2.59 18.97
N GLN A 547 32.90 2.92 19.48
CA GLN A 547 33.43 4.28 19.45
C GLN A 547 33.64 4.73 17.99
N GLY A 548 33.01 5.85 17.63
CA GLY A 548 33.09 6.43 16.28
C GLY A 548 32.03 5.96 15.28
N GLU A 549 30.97 5.27 15.70
CA GLU A 549 29.75 5.15 14.87
C GLU A 549 29.20 6.56 14.57
N LYS A 550 29.15 6.92 13.29
CA LYS A 550 28.62 8.21 12.83
C LYS A 550 27.25 8.04 12.21
N ARG A 551 26.40 9.04 12.41
CA ARG A 551 25.08 9.18 11.78
C ARG A 551 25.02 10.56 11.13
N GLU A 552 24.57 10.59 9.90
CA GLU A 552 24.51 11.80 9.08
C GLU A 552 23.15 11.84 8.36
N GLY A 553 22.53 13.01 8.29
CA GLY A 553 21.24 13.23 7.65
C GLY A 553 20.22 13.92 8.55
N TRP A 554 19.03 14.17 7.99
CA TRP A 554 17.96 14.93 8.63
C TRP A 554 16.94 14.05 9.38
N ALA A 555 17.09 12.72 9.31
CA ALA A 555 16.14 11.75 9.87
C ALA A 555 16.75 10.99 11.06
N TRP A 556 15.97 10.83 12.13
CA TRP A 556 16.35 10.11 13.33
C TRP A 556 15.51 8.85 13.49
N PRO A 557 16.12 7.72 13.91
CA PRO A 557 15.37 6.50 14.12
C PRO A 557 14.47 6.63 15.35
N ALA A 558 13.23 6.18 15.20
CA ALA A 558 12.29 6.02 16.30
C ALA A 558 12.62 4.80 17.16
N PHE A 559 13.17 3.74 16.54
CA PHE A 559 13.56 2.51 17.23
C PHE A 559 14.65 1.77 16.45
N GLU A 560 15.52 1.06 17.17
CA GLU A 560 16.52 0.17 16.57
C GLU A 560 16.42 -1.22 17.21
N GLU A 561 16.24 -2.23 16.37
CA GLU A 561 16.24 -3.63 16.76
C GLU A 561 17.60 -4.26 16.44
N ARG A 562 18.22 -4.89 17.44
CA ARG A 562 19.46 -5.67 17.30
C ARG A 562 19.13 -7.13 17.56
N SER A 563 18.68 -7.85 16.54
CA SER A 563 18.28 -9.25 16.65
C SER A 563 19.43 -10.21 16.28
N PHE A 564 19.23 -11.51 16.50
CA PHE A 564 20.19 -12.54 16.05
C PHE A 564 20.23 -12.72 14.52
N GLU A 565 19.21 -12.24 13.79
CA GLU A 565 19.07 -12.42 12.34
C GLU A 565 19.45 -11.17 11.54
N ALA A 566 19.18 -9.97 12.08
CA ALA A 566 19.37 -8.71 11.39
C ALA A 566 19.44 -7.51 12.34
N PHE A 567 20.07 -6.45 11.87
CA PHE A 567 19.90 -5.09 12.38
C PHE A 567 18.68 -4.45 11.71
N ARG A 568 17.78 -3.82 12.48
CA ARG A 568 16.69 -3.01 11.93
C ARG A 568 16.65 -1.63 12.53
N SER A 569 16.40 -0.63 11.70
CA SER A 569 16.20 0.75 12.13
C SER A 569 14.90 1.30 11.58
N TYR A 570 14.03 1.78 12.47
CA TYR A 570 12.69 2.25 12.18
C TYR A 570 12.63 3.77 12.24
N TYR A 571 11.94 4.39 11.29
CA TYR A 571 11.80 5.84 11.17
C TYR A 571 10.31 6.20 11.07
N GLU A 572 9.82 7.06 11.97
CA GLU A 572 8.46 7.59 11.86
C GLU A 572 8.27 8.40 10.57
N VAL A 573 9.29 9.15 10.18
CA VAL A 573 9.35 9.92 8.94
C VAL A 573 10.77 9.82 8.36
N LEU A 574 10.87 9.45 7.08
CA LEU A 574 12.09 9.52 6.29
C LEU A 574 11.84 10.51 5.14
N PRO A 575 12.34 11.75 5.21
CA PRO A 575 12.18 12.72 4.14
C PRO A 575 13.02 12.33 2.92
N LYS A 576 12.66 12.89 1.77
CA LYS A 576 13.46 12.84 0.55
C LYS A 576 14.89 13.31 0.82
N GLY A 577 15.86 12.56 0.28
CA GLY A 577 17.29 12.85 0.44
C GLY A 577 18.07 11.66 0.98
N VAL A 578 19.30 11.93 1.41
CA VAL A 578 20.25 10.90 1.84
C VAL A 578 20.31 10.81 3.36
N VAL A 579 20.25 9.58 3.87
CA VAL A 579 20.44 9.23 5.28
C VAL A 579 21.50 8.15 5.38
N LYS A 580 22.44 8.32 6.31
CA LYS A 580 23.55 7.41 6.52
C LYS A 580 23.63 6.97 7.97
N MET A 581 23.85 5.68 8.16
CA MET A 581 23.98 5.08 9.48
C MET A 581 25.06 4.01 9.51
N GLN A 582 25.56 3.75 10.72
CA GLN A 582 26.57 2.76 10.98
C GLN A 582 26.17 1.91 12.18
N TYR A 583 26.54 0.63 12.13
CA TYR A 583 26.47 -0.27 13.27
C TYR A 583 27.66 -1.24 13.24
N THR A 584 28.00 -1.78 14.41
CA THR A 584 29.15 -2.67 14.56
C THR A 584 28.70 -4.11 14.85
N VAL A 585 29.38 -5.09 14.25
CA VAL A 585 29.09 -6.52 14.38
C VAL A 585 30.36 -7.32 14.69
N ARG A 586 30.29 -8.28 15.60
CA ARG A 586 31.35 -9.25 15.90
C ARG A 586 31.03 -10.62 15.32
N LEU A 587 32.00 -11.25 14.68
CA LEU A 587 31.86 -12.60 14.12
C LEU A 587 32.20 -13.67 15.17
N ASN A 588 31.27 -14.56 15.52
CA ASN A 588 31.54 -15.59 16.55
C ASN A 588 31.57 -17.03 16.02
N ASN A 589 31.00 -17.29 14.83
CA ASN A 589 30.91 -18.64 14.28
C ASN A 589 31.75 -18.78 13.01
N VAL A 590 32.45 -19.91 12.92
CA VAL A 590 33.20 -20.32 11.72
C VAL A 590 32.22 -20.95 10.75
N GLY A 591 32.31 -20.60 9.47
CA GLY A 591 31.40 -21.12 8.45
C GLY A 591 31.32 -20.25 7.20
N ASP A 592 30.41 -20.64 6.30
CA ASP A 592 30.08 -19.91 5.09
C ASP A 592 28.59 -19.53 5.10
N PHE A 593 28.31 -18.24 5.28
CA PHE A 593 26.98 -17.72 5.52
C PHE A 593 26.45 -16.98 4.29
N ALA A 594 25.28 -17.41 3.80
CA ALA A 594 24.51 -16.63 2.85
C ALA A 594 23.69 -15.57 3.58
N LEU A 595 23.64 -14.36 3.05
CA LEU A 595 22.89 -13.25 3.60
C LEU A 595 21.78 -12.84 2.63
N PRO A 596 20.52 -12.69 3.09
CA PRO A 596 19.50 -12.02 2.30
C PRO A 596 19.92 -10.59 1.91
N PRO A 597 19.28 -9.97 0.91
CA PRO A 597 19.53 -8.58 0.55
C PRO A 597 19.30 -7.63 1.73
N THR A 598 20.12 -6.58 1.81
CA THR A 598 19.87 -5.43 2.68
C THR A 598 18.72 -4.63 2.07
N ARG A 599 17.70 -4.30 2.85
CA ARG A 599 16.44 -3.73 2.35
C ARG A 599 16.03 -2.48 3.12
N VAL A 600 15.56 -1.47 2.41
CA VAL A 600 14.81 -0.34 2.98
C VAL A 600 13.40 -0.37 2.40
N GLU A 601 12.37 -0.20 3.22
CA GLU A 601 10.98 -0.18 2.76
C GLU A 601 10.06 0.68 3.62
N ALA A 602 9.03 1.27 3.01
CA ALA A 602 7.94 1.90 3.74
C ALA A 602 6.94 0.82 4.19
N MET A 603 6.72 0.68 5.50
CA MET A 603 5.91 -0.41 6.09
C MET A 603 4.46 -0.41 5.60
N TYR A 604 3.91 0.78 5.34
CA TYR A 604 2.52 0.96 4.85
C TYR A 604 2.43 1.29 3.36
N ALA A 605 3.56 1.22 2.67
CA ALA A 605 3.67 1.33 1.22
C ALA A 605 4.77 0.35 0.76
N PRO A 606 4.60 -0.96 0.94
CA PRO A 606 5.66 -1.96 0.73
C PRO A 606 6.15 -2.02 -0.73
N GLU A 607 5.42 -1.42 -1.67
CA GLU A 607 5.86 -1.15 -3.03
C GLU A 607 7.00 -0.11 -3.13
N MET A 608 7.16 0.74 -2.12
CA MET A 608 8.23 1.72 -1.99
C MET A 608 9.38 1.11 -1.18
N PHE A 609 10.37 0.56 -1.88
CA PHE A 609 11.51 -0.11 -1.28
C PHE A 609 12.78 0.01 -2.12
N GLY A 610 13.91 -0.34 -1.53
CA GLY A 610 15.19 -0.49 -2.22
C GLY A 610 15.95 -1.67 -1.62
N GLU A 611 16.70 -2.39 -2.43
CA GLU A 611 17.49 -3.54 -2.01
C GLU A 611 18.91 -3.50 -2.55
N ALA A 612 19.87 -3.92 -1.72
CA ALA A 612 21.25 -4.15 -2.11
C ALA A 612 21.60 -5.64 -1.91
N PRO A 613 22.20 -6.30 -2.90
CA PRO A 613 22.62 -7.69 -2.77
C PRO A 613 23.77 -7.82 -1.78
N ASN A 614 23.78 -8.90 -1.00
CA ASN A 614 24.86 -9.22 -0.08
C ASN A 614 25.72 -10.36 -0.59
N ALA A 615 27.04 -10.19 -0.51
CA ALA A 615 27.98 -11.29 -0.73
C ALA A 615 27.92 -12.29 0.43
N ARG A 616 28.27 -13.55 0.14
CA ARG A 616 28.47 -14.57 1.17
C ARG A 616 29.60 -14.16 2.12
N VAL A 617 29.45 -14.47 3.40
CA VAL A 617 30.45 -14.19 4.43
C VAL A 617 31.11 -15.49 4.85
N LYS A 618 32.39 -15.64 4.50
CA LYS A 618 33.23 -16.76 4.95
C LYS A 618 34.02 -16.36 6.18
N VAL A 619 33.81 -17.05 7.29
CA VAL A 619 34.52 -16.84 8.56
C VAL A 619 35.38 -18.05 8.86
N GLU A 620 36.69 -17.85 9.01
CA GLU A 620 37.67 -18.89 9.30
C GLU A 620 37.94 -19.00 10.81
N ALA A 621 38.46 -20.14 11.26
CA ALA A 621 38.98 -20.24 12.62
C ALA A 621 40.22 -19.34 12.75
N ALA A 622 40.33 -18.59 13.84
CA ALA A 622 41.58 -17.93 14.19
C ALA A 622 42.62 -19.04 14.44
N LYS A 623 43.74 -19.00 13.72
CA LYS A 623 44.84 -19.96 13.90
C LYS A 623 45.67 -19.64 15.13
#